data_AF-A0A8H3EV65-F1
#
_entry.id   AF-A0A8H3EV65-F1
#
_cell.length_a   1.000
_cell.length_b   1.000
_cell.length_c   1.000
_cell.angle_alpha   90.00
_cell.angle_beta   90.00
_cell.angle_gamma   90.00
#
_symmetry.space_group_name_H-M   'P 1'
#
loop_
_entity.id
_entity.type
_entity.pdbx_description
1 polymer ?
#
loop_
_entity_poly.entity_id
_entity_poly.type
_entity_poly.pdbx_seq_one_letter_code
_entity_poly.pdbx_strand_id
1 'polypeptide(L)'
;MACQKWPPFHGIVRALNGFGTLVIVTASQDAGTVSNKSKLLSWEGFLTRLAGSFGITRSQMDLVWHGPTLGEESHKDKLSPHNKDVGLWIEALYRQSSFPGESFHNFSGPILRHLDASLHWKVLDTHYASGSEPVASMDFCADILVTEVTKALYGRPVYDIQPDLTQQLYDFSEEAWKIVMFEYCKIAARRAANAKDSIIATMRKHIQSPEELF
;
A
#
# COMPACT_ATOMS: atom_id res chain seq x y z
N MET A 1 20.86 14.87 23.22
CA MET A 1 20.30 13.58 22.75
C MET A 1 20.76 12.48 23.70
N ALA A 2 19.84 11.88 24.46
CA ALA A 2 20.17 10.74 25.32
C ALA A 2 20.19 9.46 24.46
N CYS A 3 21.31 8.75 24.43
CA CYS A 3 21.37 7.40 23.84
C CYS A 3 20.44 6.48 24.62
N GLN A 4 19.28 6.16 24.05
CA GLN A 4 18.37 5.16 24.59
C GLN A 4 19.13 3.82 24.64
N LYS A 5 19.39 3.30 25.84
CA LYS A 5 20.04 2.00 26.01
C LYS A 5 19.12 0.91 25.46
N TRP A 6 19.63 0.14 24.51
CA TRP A 6 18.92 -1.00 23.94
C TRP A 6 18.85 -2.13 24.98
N PRO A 7 17.73 -2.86 25.08
CA PRO A 7 17.69 -4.13 25.81
C PRO A 7 18.76 -5.08 25.27
N PRO A 8 19.29 -6.01 26.09
CA PRO A 8 20.13 -7.07 25.58
C PRO A 8 19.28 -7.98 24.69
N PHE A 9 19.43 -7.85 23.37
CA PHE A 9 18.85 -8.77 22.39
C PHE A 9 19.87 -9.87 22.08
N HIS A 10 19.38 -11.07 21.86
CA HIS A 10 20.16 -12.30 21.71
C HIS A 10 20.84 -12.41 20.34
N GLY A 11 20.29 -11.74 19.32
CA GLY A 11 20.83 -11.75 17.96
C GLY A 11 20.76 -10.39 17.31
N ILE A 12 21.77 -9.54 17.52
CA ILE A 12 21.92 -8.26 16.81
C ILE A 12 23.12 -8.33 15.87
N VAL A 13 22.86 -8.11 14.58
CA VAL A 13 23.90 -7.83 13.60
C VAL A 13 23.83 -6.35 13.24
N ARG A 14 24.97 -5.67 13.23
CA ARG A 14 25.08 -4.29 12.75
C ARG A 14 25.86 -4.29 11.45
N ALA A 15 25.24 -3.77 10.40
CA ALA A 15 25.88 -3.55 9.11
C ALA A 15 25.90 -2.06 8.81
N LEU A 16 26.97 -1.57 8.20
CA LEU A 16 26.96 -0.24 7.60
C LEU A 16 26.40 -0.38 6.19
N ASN A 17 25.43 0.45 5.84
CA ASN A 17 25.06 0.71 4.45
C ASN A 17 25.41 2.16 4.11
N GLY A 18 25.41 2.52 2.83
CA GLY A 18 25.69 3.89 2.38
C GLY A 18 24.76 4.97 2.94
N PHE A 19 23.78 4.61 3.76
CA PHE A 19 22.77 5.48 4.37
C PHE A 19 22.80 5.45 5.92
N GLY A 20 23.70 4.68 6.54
CA GLY A 20 23.83 4.59 8.00
C GLY A 20 24.09 3.19 8.54
N THR A 21 23.76 2.97 9.82
CA THR A 21 23.90 1.66 10.46
C THR A 21 22.58 0.91 10.37
N LEU A 22 22.55 -0.17 9.59
CA LEU A 22 21.48 -1.16 9.59
C LEU A 22 21.63 -2.05 10.84
N VAL A 23 20.60 -2.06 11.68
CA VAL A 23 20.52 -2.97 12.84
C VAL A 23 19.55 -4.10 12.49
N ILE A 24 20.09 -5.31 12.37
CA ILE A 24 19.34 -6.51 12.02
C ILE A 24 19.15 -7.33 13.29
N VAL A 25 17.90 -7.63 13.62
CA VAL A 25 17.54 -8.52 14.74
C VAL A 25 17.25 -9.88 14.14
N THR A 26 18.11 -10.87 14.42
CA THR A 26 18.07 -12.20 13.81
C THR A 26 17.40 -13.24 14.70
N ALA A 27 17.28 -12.96 15.99
CA ALA A 27 16.60 -13.81 16.96
C ALA A 27 15.08 -13.56 16.93
N SER A 28 14.29 -14.57 16.54
CA SER A 28 12.83 -14.45 16.40
C SER A 28 12.13 -14.10 17.72
N GLN A 29 12.65 -14.57 18.85
CA GLN A 29 12.13 -14.23 20.19
C GLN A 29 12.23 -12.73 20.53
N ASP A 30 13.17 -12.01 19.91
CA ASP A 30 13.36 -10.59 20.15
C ASP A 30 12.47 -9.71 19.25
N ALA A 31 11.91 -10.28 18.17
CA ALA A 31 11.15 -9.56 17.15
C ALA A 31 9.93 -8.82 17.73
N GLY A 32 9.16 -9.48 18.60
CA GLY A 32 7.99 -8.86 19.24
C GLY A 32 8.37 -7.71 20.18
N THR A 33 9.48 -7.86 20.92
CA THR A 33 9.97 -6.80 21.80
C THR A 33 10.45 -5.59 21.02
N VAL A 34 11.16 -5.82 19.91
CA VAL A 34 11.65 -4.76 19.02
C VAL A 34 10.47 -4.07 18.33
N SER A 35 9.53 -4.82 17.76
CA SER A 35 8.34 -4.26 17.10
C SER A 35 7.48 -3.41 18.05
N ASN A 36 7.29 -3.84 19.29
CA ASN A 36 6.38 -3.17 20.23
C ASN A 36 7.00 -2.03 21.04
N LYS A 37 8.33 -2.04 21.25
CA LYS A 37 9.01 -1.05 22.12
C LYS A 37 9.85 -0.03 21.37
N SER A 38 10.04 -0.22 20.07
CA SER A 38 10.89 0.63 19.26
C SER A 38 10.11 1.85 18.75
N LYS A 39 10.34 3.02 19.35
CA LYS A 39 10.10 4.31 18.65
C LYS A 39 11.02 4.48 17.42
N LEU A 40 12.02 3.60 17.26
CA LEU A 40 13.05 3.64 16.21
C LEU A 40 12.60 2.94 14.92
N LEU A 41 11.61 2.05 14.99
CA LEU A 41 10.89 1.53 13.84
C LEU A 41 9.67 2.43 13.60
N SER A 42 9.91 3.68 13.22
CA SER A 42 8.77 4.56 12.93
C SER A 42 8.15 4.11 11.60
N TRP A 43 6.97 3.49 11.71
CA TRP A 43 6.12 3.22 10.56
C TRP A 43 5.89 4.50 9.74
N GLU A 44 5.78 5.64 10.43
CA GLU A 44 5.73 6.98 9.84
C GLU A 44 6.91 7.29 8.91
N GLY A 45 8.14 6.93 9.29
CA GLY A 45 9.33 7.18 8.47
C GLY A 45 9.31 6.37 7.17
N PHE A 46 8.90 5.11 7.27
CA PHE A 46 8.69 4.26 6.09
C PHE A 46 7.55 4.79 5.21
N LEU A 47 6.39 5.12 5.79
CA LEU A 47 5.24 5.66 5.07
C LEU A 47 5.55 7.00 4.41
N THR A 48 6.29 7.88 5.07
CA THR A 48 6.73 9.16 4.48
C THR A 48 7.61 8.90 3.26
N ARG A 49 8.54 7.95 3.35
CA ARG A 49 9.41 7.61 2.21
C ARG A 49 8.61 7.00 1.06
N LEU A 50 7.69 6.09 1.37
CA LEU A 50 6.78 5.49 0.40
C LEU A 50 5.93 6.58 -0.27
N ALA A 51 5.27 7.43 0.49
CA ALA A 51 4.47 8.56 0.00
C ALA A 51 5.30 9.52 -0.86
N GLY A 52 6.53 9.84 -0.43
CA GLY A 52 7.47 10.63 -1.20
C GLY A 52 7.81 10.01 -2.56
N SER A 53 7.91 8.68 -2.63
CA SER A 53 8.10 7.98 -3.90
C SER A 53 6.92 8.16 -4.87
N PHE A 54 5.70 8.42 -4.36
CA PHE A 54 4.52 8.77 -5.15
C PHE A 54 4.37 10.28 -5.40
N GLY A 55 5.39 11.08 -5.04
CA GLY A 55 5.42 12.52 -5.27
C GLY A 55 4.73 13.36 -4.18
N ILE A 56 4.39 12.75 -3.04
CA ILE A 56 3.84 13.48 -1.90
C ILE A 56 4.98 14.23 -1.20
N THR A 57 4.89 15.55 -1.18
CA THR A 57 5.91 16.41 -0.58
C THR A 57 5.91 16.31 0.95
N ARG A 58 7.02 16.69 1.60
CA ARG A 58 7.09 16.71 3.07
C ARG A 58 6.02 17.62 3.67
N SER A 59 5.79 18.80 3.10
CA SER A 59 4.72 19.71 3.55
C SER A 59 3.32 19.09 3.42
N GLN A 60 3.06 18.28 2.38
CA GLN A 60 1.80 17.55 2.25
C GLN A 60 1.69 16.41 3.26
N MET A 61 2.79 15.69 3.53
CA MET A 61 2.82 14.68 4.59
C MET A 61 2.63 15.30 5.97
N ASP A 62 3.22 16.47 6.22
CA ASP A 62 3.04 17.17 7.49
C ASP A 62 1.57 17.56 7.67
N LEU A 63 0.81 17.87 6.61
CA LEU A 63 -0.65 18.06 6.69
C LEU A 63 -1.42 16.77 7.01
N VAL A 64 -1.00 15.63 6.46
CA VAL A 64 -1.61 14.32 6.77
C VAL A 64 -1.39 13.96 8.23
N TRP A 65 -0.20 14.24 8.75
CA TRP A 65 0.22 13.99 10.13
C TRP A 65 0.02 15.19 11.08
N HIS A 66 -0.73 16.22 10.65
CA HIS A 66 -1.00 17.37 11.51
C HIS A 66 -2.18 17.03 12.40
N GLY A 67 -1.91 16.80 13.69
CA GLY A 67 -2.94 16.72 14.70
C GLY A 67 -3.60 18.09 14.92
N PRO A 68 -4.90 18.15 15.24
CA PRO A 68 -5.55 19.42 15.55
C PRO A 68 -4.89 20.08 16.76
N THR A 69 -4.45 21.33 16.63
CA THR A 69 -4.00 22.12 17.78
C THR A 69 -5.16 22.89 18.41
N LEU A 70 -5.10 23.05 19.74
CA LEU A 70 -6.06 23.84 20.51
C LEU A 70 -6.07 25.29 20.02
N GLY A 71 -7.20 25.73 19.47
CA GLY A 71 -7.40 27.11 19.03
C GLY A 71 -7.26 27.33 17.52
N GLU A 72 -6.77 26.34 16.76
CA GLU A 72 -7.02 26.32 15.33
C GLU A 72 -8.50 25.99 15.13
N GLU A 73 -9.23 26.82 14.38
CA GLU A 73 -10.42 26.33 13.69
C GLU A 73 -9.92 25.27 12.73
N SER A 74 -9.78 24.04 13.24
CA SER A 74 -9.35 22.91 12.44
C SER A 74 -10.22 22.88 11.18
N HIS A 75 -9.69 22.35 10.09
CA HIS A 75 -10.45 22.10 8.87
C HIS A 75 -11.55 21.05 9.15
N LYS A 76 -12.53 21.42 10.00
CA LYS A 76 -13.29 20.57 10.94
C LYS A 76 -14.19 19.57 10.24
N ASP A 77 -14.58 19.82 9.00
CA ASP A 77 -15.75 19.14 8.46
C ASP A 77 -15.48 18.28 7.22
N LYS A 78 -14.25 18.23 6.68
CA LYS A 78 -14.03 17.49 5.41
C LYS A 78 -12.96 16.41 5.39
N LEU A 79 -11.88 16.51 6.19
CA LEU A 79 -10.74 15.58 6.04
C LEU A 79 -10.39 14.80 7.31
N SER A 80 -10.79 15.25 8.49
CA SER A 80 -10.42 14.63 9.77
C SER A 80 -11.67 14.21 10.55
N PRO A 81 -12.21 13.01 10.31
CA PRO A 81 -13.26 12.45 11.15
C PRO A 81 -12.76 12.38 12.61
N HIS A 82 -13.51 12.98 13.53
CA HIS A 82 -13.25 12.93 14.98
C HIS A 82 -12.03 13.71 15.50
N ASN A 83 -11.59 14.79 14.83
CA ASN A 83 -10.42 15.57 15.26
C ASN A 83 -9.16 14.68 15.45
N LYS A 84 -8.95 13.74 14.55
CA LYS A 84 -7.74 12.92 14.53
C LYS A 84 -6.88 13.34 13.34
N ASP A 85 -5.57 13.32 13.57
CA ASP A 85 -4.58 13.23 12.50
C ASP A 85 -5.04 12.23 11.44
N VAL A 86 -5.09 12.65 10.17
CA VAL A 86 -5.64 11.86 9.07
C VAL A 86 -4.85 10.57 8.90
N GLY A 87 -3.53 10.62 9.06
CA GLY A 87 -2.67 9.46 9.01
C GLY A 87 -2.97 8.47 10.14
N LEU A 88 -3.16 8.93 11.38
CA LEU A 88 -3.57 8.07 12.50
C LEU A 88 -4.97 7.48 12.32
N TRP A 89 -5.88 8.23 11.70
CA TRP A 89 -7.22 7.75 11.38
C TRP A 89 -7.18 6.66 10.31
N ILE A 90 -6.43 6.86 9.22
CA ILE A 90 -6.19 5.85 8.18
C ILE A 90 -5.55 4.60 8.79
N GLU A 91 -4.53 4.76 9.65
CA GLU A 91 -3.90 3.64 10.34
C GLU A 91 -4.91 2.87 11.20
N ALA A 92 -5.76 3.58 11.96
CA ALA A 92 -6.78 2.97 12.79
C ALA A 92 -7.81 2.19 11.95
N LEU A 93 -8.24 2.73 10.80
CA LEU A 93 -9.12 2.05 9.87
C LEU A 93 -8.48 0.78 9.30
N TYR A 94 -7.25 0.87 8.80
CA TYR A 94 -6.53 -0.29 8.27
C TYR A 94 -6.38 -1.38 9.34
N ARG A 95 -5.99 -0.98 10.54
CA ARG A 95 -5.85 -1.88 11.69
C ARG A 95 -7.18 -2.55 12.01
N GLN A 96 -8.27 -1.78 12.09
CA GLN A 96 -9.61 -2.32 12.34
C GLN A 96 -10.09 -3.27 11.24
N SER A 97 -9.85 -2.94 9.97
CA SER A 97 -10.21 -3.79 8.83
C SER A 97 -9.38 -5.06 8.71
N SER A 98 -8.23 -5.14 9.39
CA SER A 98 -7.29 -6.26 9.30
C SER A 98 -7.43 -7.28 10.44
N PHE A 99 -8.19 -6.96 11.49
CA PHE A 99 -8.44 -7.87 12.61
C PHE A 99 -9.71 -8.69 12.40
N PRO A 100 -9.71 -10.00 12.71
CA PRO A 100 -10.92 -10.82 12.64
C PRO A 100 -12.10 -10.19 13.39
N GLY A 101 -13.25 -10.09 12.72
CA GLY A 101 -14.44 -9.44 13.25
C GLY A 101 -15.32 -8.86 12.15
N GLU A 102 -16.37 -8.15 12.55
CA GLU A 102 -17.36 -7.58 11.62
C GLU A 102 -16.72 -6.65 10.58
N SER A 103 -15.79 -5.78 11.00
CA SER A 103 -15.10 -4.87 10.08
C SER A 103 -14.28 -5.60 9.02
N PHE A 104 -13.57 -6.67 9.39
CA PHE A 104 -12.85 -7.52 8.42
C PHE A 104 -13.81 -8.23 7.48
N HIS A 105 -14.94 -8.74 7.96
CA HIS A 105 -15.96 -9.37 7.10
C HIS A 105 -16.59 -8.37 6.12
N ASN A 106 -16.86 -7.14 6.57
CA ASN A 106 -17.39 -6.08 5.72
C ASN A 106 -16.39 -5.66 4.63
N PHE A 107 -15.10 -5.62 4.97
CA PHE A 107 -14.02 -5.32 4.01
C PHE A 107 -13.75 -6.47 3.03
N SER A 108 -13.60 -7.70 3.55
CA SER A 108 -13.23 -8.88 2.75
C SER A 108 -14.40 -9.47 1.97
N GLY A 109 -15.63 -9.31 2.43
CA GLY A 109 -16.82 -9.88 1.82
C GLY A 109 -17.01 -9.51 0.34
N PRO A 110 -16.98 -8.22 -0.04
CA PRO A 110 -17.02 -7.80 -1.44
C PRO A 110 -15.91 -8.42 -2.28
N ILE A 111 -14.67 -8.44 -1.77
CA ILE A 111 -13.51 -9.02 -2.46
C ILE A 111 -13.74 -10.52 -2.72
N LEU A 112 -14.16 -11.26 -1.69
CA LEU A 112 -14.40 -12.70 -1.80
C LEU A 112 -15.53 -13.01 -2.78
N ARG A 113 -16.59 -12.19 -2.85
CA ARG A 113 -17.66 -12.36 -3.85
C ARG A 113 -17.16 -12.14 -5.27
N HIS A 114 -16.32 -11.13 -5.48
CA HIS A 114 -15.69 -10.86 -6.78
C HIS A 114 -14.79 -12.02 -7.24
N LEU A 115 -13.96 -12.53 -6.31
CA LEU A 115 -13.10 -13.68 -6.58
C LEU A 115 -13.92 -14.94 -6.88
N ASP A 116 -14.92 -15.24 -6.05
CA ASP A 116 -15.80 -16.40 -6.25
C ASP A 116 -16.46 -16.32 -7.63
N ALA A 117 -17.07 -15.18 -7.99
CA ALA A 117 -17.69 -14.98 -9.29
C ALA A 117 -16.71 -15.17 -10.47
N SER A 118 -15.47 -14.72 -10.33
CA SER A 118 -14.47 -14.73 -11.41
C SER A 118 -13.78 -16.08 -11.58
N LEU A 119 -13.72 -16.89 -10.52
CA LEU A 119 -13.16 -18.25 -10.54
C LEU A 119 -14.15 -19.31 -11.05
N HIS A 120 -15.37 -18.92 -11.43
CA HIS A 120 -16.31 -19.83 -12.08
C HIS A 120 -15.80 -20.28 -13.45
N TRP A 121 -15.88 -21.58 -13.71
CA TRP A 121 -15.33 -22.19 -14.94
C TRP A 121 -15.81 -21.52 -16.24
N LYS A 122 -17.06 -21.06 -16.30
CA LYS A 122 -17.60 -20.34 -17.46
C LYS A 122 -16.87 -19.03 -17.76
N VAL A 123 -16.44 -18.32 -16.72
CA VAL A 123 -15.71 -17.05 -16.83
C VAL A 123 -14.27 -17.32 -17.23
N LEU A 124 -13.64 -18.30 -16.57
CA LEU A 124 -12.29 -18.74 -16.87
C LEU A 124 -12.16 -19.26 -18.30
N ASP A 125 -13.11 -20.06 -18.77
CA ASP A 125 -13.11 -20.58 -20.14
C ASP A 125 -13.12 -19.45 -21.18
N THR A 126 -13.83 -18.35 -20.89
CA THR A 126 -13.91 -17.20 -21.79
C THR A 126 -12.57 -16.44 -21.89
N HIS A 127 -11.83 -16.35 -20.79
CA HIS A 127 -10.59 -15.56 -20.72
C HIS A 127 -9.33 -16.38 -21.00
N TYR A 128 -9.35 -17.67 -20.68
CA TYR A 128 -8.17 -18.53 -20.64
C TYR A 128 -8.28 -19.82 -21.47
N ALA A 129 -9.47 -20.23 -21.91
CA ALA A 129 -9.64 -21.51 -22.64
C ALA A 129 -9.68 -21.38 -24.17
N SER A 130 -9.40 -20.20 -24.74
CA SER A 130 -9.29 -20.03 -26.20
C SER A 130 -7.91 -20.39 -26.74
N GLY A 131 -7.45 -21.60 -26.44
CA GLY A 131 -6.17 -22.13 -26.92
C GLY A 131 -5.47 -22.93 -25.84
N SER A 132 -4.95 -24.09 -26.21
CA SER A 132 -4.25 -25.05 -25.36
C SER A 132 -2.90 -24.55 -24.81
N GLU A 133 -2.70 -23.24 -24.67
CA GLU A 133 -1.47 -22.67 -24.15
C GLU A 133 -1.50 -22.71 -22.62
N PRO A 134 -0.50 -23.34 -21.98
CA PRO A 134 -0.41 -23.36 -20.53
C PRO A 134 -0.16 -21.95 -20.00
N VAL A 135 -1.03 -21.48 -19.10
CA VAL A 135 -0.84 -20.23 -18.37
C VAL A 135 0.02 -20.50 -17.13
N ALA A 136 1.04 -19.69 -16.90
CA ALA A 136 1.83 -19.78 -15.68
C ALA A 136 0.95 -19.49 -14.45
N SER A 137 1.01 -20.38 -13.45
CA SER A 137 0.14 -20.28 -12.27
C SER A 137 0.29 -18.96 -11.52
N MET A 138 1.50 -18.42 -11.46
CA MET A 138 1.78 -17.12 -10.84
C MET A 138 1.08 -15.98 -11.58
N ASP A 139 1.14 -15.96 -12.91
CA ASP A 139 0.54 -14.92 -13.74
C ASP A 139 -0.98 -14.98 -13.66
N PHE A 140 -1.55 -16.20 -13.70
CA PHE A 140 -2.98 -16.42 -13.48
C PHE A 140 -3.45 -15.89 -12.12
N CYS A 141 -2.73 -16.24 -11.04
CA CYS A 141 -3.11 -15.80 -9.69
C CYS A 141 -2.96 -14.29 -9.54
N ALA A 142 -1.88 -13.72 -10.07
CA ALA A 142 -1.63 -12.29 -10.01
C ALA A 142 -2.71 -11.52 -10.78
N ASP A 143 -3.06 -11.95 -12.00
CA ASP A 143 -4.10 -11.31 -12.79
C ASP A 143 -5.46 -11.33 -12.09
N ILE A 144 -5.93 -12.51 -11.66
CA ILE A 144 -7.23 -12.64 -11.00
C ILE A 144 -7.26 -11.86 -9.69
N LEU A 145 -6.25 -12.03 -8.82
CA LEU A 145 -6.24 -11.38 -7.51
C LEU A 145 -6.16 -9.87 -7.64
N VAL A 146 -5.21 -9.34 -8.43
CA VAL A 146 -5.04 -7.89 -8.58
C VAL A 146 -6.26 -7.30 -9.26
N THR A 147 -6.77 -7.94 -10.32
CA THR A 147 -7.92 -7.43 -11.07
C THR A 147 -9.16 -7.35 -10.18
N GLU A 148 -9.53 -8.45 -9.53
CA GLU A 148 -10.78 -8.54 -8.79
C GLU A 148 -10.74 -7.77 -7.46
N VAL A 149 -9.59 -7.76 -6.77
CA VAL A 149 -9.42 -6.90 -5.58
C VAL A 149 -9.53 -5.43 -5.98
N THR A 150 -8.91 -5.01 -7.07
CA THR A 150 -8.99 -3.62 -7.53
C THR A 150 -10.41 -3.23 -7.91
N LYS A 151 -11.16 -4.11 -8.58
CA LYS A 151 -12.59 -3.88 -8.88
C LYS A 151 -13.44 -3.81 -7.61
N ALA A 152 -13.17 -4.65 -6.62
CA ALA A 152 -13.90 -4.63 -5.35
C ALA A 152 -13.63 -3.36 -4.54
N LEU A 153 -12.42 -2.78 -4.63
CA LEU A 153 -12.02 -1.59 -3.88
C LEU A 153 -12.39 -0.27 -4.56
N TYR A 154 -12.24 -0.20 -5.88
CA TYR A 154 -12.38 1.05 -6.66
C TYR A 154 -13.50 0.99 -7.70
N GLY A 155 -14.24 -0.12 -7.76
CA GLY A 155 -15.26 -0.35 -8.77
C GLY A 155 -14.67 -0.67 -10.14
N ARG A 156 -15.56 -1.05 -11.07
CA ARG A 156 -15.21 -1.25 -12.48
C ARG A 156 -14.72 0.00 -13.23
N PRO A 157 -15.20 1.23 -12.95
CA PRO A 157 -14.84 2.43 -13.73
C PRO A 157 -13.34 2.73 -13.77
N VAL A 158 -12.57 2.27 -12.79
CA VAL A 158 -11.10 2.46 -12.80
C VAL A 158 -10.45 1.78 -14.01
N TYR A 159 -11.02 0.67 -14.48
CA TYR A 159 -10.57 -0.05 -15.69
C TYR A 159 -11.07 0.59 -16.99
N ASP A 160 -12.16 1.38 -16.95
CA ASP A 160 -12.60 2.16 -18.10
C ASP A 160 -11.62 3.32 -18.37
N ILE A 161 -10.97 3.83 -17.32
CA ILE A 161 -9.90 4.84 -17.41
C ILE A 161 -8.60 4.22 -17.91
N GLN A 162 -8.23 3.05 -17.37
CA GLN A 162 -6.99 2.35 -17.71
C GLN A 162 -7.23 0.82 -17.79
N PRO A 163 -7.49 0.28 -18.99
CA PRO A 163 -7.81 -1.14 -19.15
C PRO A 163 -6.69 -2.11 -18.72
N ASP A 164 -5.44 -1.69 -18.82
CA ASP A 164 -4.23 -2.45 -18.45
C ASP A 164 -3.75 -2.11 -17.02
N LEU A 165 -4.59 -1.53 -16.16
CA LEU A 165 -4.23 -1.15 -14.80
C LEU A 165 -3.62 -2.29 -13.99
N THR A 166 -4.12 -3.52 -14.17
CA THR A 166 -3.57 -4.73 -13.53
C THR A 166 -2.10 -4.92 -13.89
N GLN A 167 -1.75 -4.79 -15.17
CA GLN A 167 -0.37 -4.90 -15.63
C GLN A 167 0.49 -3.77 -15.05
N GLN A 168 -0.04 -2.55 -14.96
CA GLN A 168 0.68 -1.42 -14.35
C GLN A 168 0.95 -1.68 -12.85
N LEU A 169 -0.03 -2.20 -12.11
CA LEU A 169 0.12 -2.58 -10.70
C LEU A 169 1.16 -3.68 -10.52
N TYR A 170 1.18 -4.68 -11.42
CA TYR A 170 2.18 -5.75 -11.42
C TYR A 170 3.58 -5.21 -11.69
N ASP A 171 3.75 -4.46 -12.78
CA ASP A 171 5.02 -3.86 -13.21
C ASP A 171 5.62 -2.94 -12.14
N PHE A 172 4.77 -2.18 -11.47
CA PHE A 172 5.20 -1.39 -10.34
C PHE A 172 5.62 -2.29 -9.17
N SER A 173 4.82 -3.29 -8.79
CA SER A 173 5.08 -4.14 -7.62
C SER A 173 6.37 -4.96 -7.75
N GLU A 174 6.67 -5.47 -8.94
CA GLU A 174 7.88 -6.27 -9.21
C GLU A 174 9.17 -5.46 -8.99
N GLU A 175 9.15 -4.17 -9.33
CA GLU A 175 10.32 -3.30 -9.31
C GLU A 175 10.21 -2.12 -8.32
N ALA A 176 9.17 -2.07 -7.49
CA ALA A 176 8.91 -0.99 -6.55
C ALA A 176 10.08 -0.74 -5.61
N TRP A 177 10.79 -1.82 -5.22
CA TRP A 177 11.97 -1.74 -4.38
C TRP A 177 13.07 -0.83 -4.95
N LYS A 178 13.22 -0.77 -6.29
CA LYS A 178 14.21 0.11 -6.95
C LYS A 178 13.90 1.58 -6.68
N ILE A 179 12.62 1.95 -6.68
CA ILE A 179 12.18 3.34 -6.49
C ILE A 179 12.06 3.66 -4.99
N VAL A 180 11.38 2.80 -4.22
CA VAL A 180 10.99 3.07 -2.84
C VAL A 180 12.17 2.89 -1.87
N MET A 181 12.99 1.85 -2.05
CA MET A 181 14.06 1.54 -1.10
C MET A 181 15.41 2.13 -1.51
N PHE A 182 15.72 2.09 -2.80
CA PHE A 182 17.04 2.50 -3.32
C PHE A 182 17.02 3.79 -4.14
N GLU A 183 15.87 4.42 -4.34
CA GLU A 183 15.74 5.74 -4.99
C GLU A 183 16.43 5.81 -6.37
N TYR A 184 16.32 4.72 -7.15
CA TYR A 184 16.89 4.66 -8.49
C TYR A 184 16.30 5.75 -9.38
N CYS A 185 17.14 6.33 -10.24
CA CYS A 185 16.67 7.30 -11.22
C CYS A 185 15.68 6.66 -12.21
N LYS A 186 14.83 7.47 -12.85
CA LYS A 186 13.81 6.99 -13.79
C LYS A 186 14.36 6.10 -14.92
N ILE A 187 15.62 6.30 -15.32
CA ILE A 187 16.24 5.48 -16.36
C ILE A 187 16.52 4.06 -15.85
N ALA A 188 17.06 3.93 -14.64
CA ALA A 188 17.41 2.64 -14.04
C ALA A 188 16.19 1.85 -13.52
N ALA A 189 15.07 2.53 -13.28
CA ALA A 189 13.80 1.95 -12.85
C ALA A 189 12.65 2.26 -13.82
N ARG A 190 12.93 2.28 -15.13
CA ARG A 190 11.99 2.79 -16.15
C ARG A 190 10.64 2.09 -16.14
N ARG A 191 10.62 0.76 -15.99
CA ARG A 191 9.38 -0.02 -15.96
C ARG A 191 8.50 0.38 -14.78
N ALA A 192 9.02 0.27 -13.55
CA ALA A 192 8.30 0.74 -12.37
C ALA A 192 7.96 2.23 -12.40
N ALA A 193 8.82 3.09 -12.93
CA ALA A 193 8.59 4.53 -12.95
C ALA A 193 7.42 4.89 -13.87
N ASN A 194 7.38 4.30 -15.08
CA ASN A 194 6.27 4.49 -16.01
C ASN A 194 4.97 3.92 -15.45
N ALA A 195 5.03 2.73 -14.86
CA ALA A 195 3.87 2.08 -14.25
C ALA A 195 3.29 2.91 -13.09
N LYS A 196 4.16 3.41 -12.21
CA LYS A 196 3.78 4.33 -11.14
C LYS A 196 3.12 5.61 -11.66
N ASP A 197 3.73 6.25 -12.66
CA ASP A 197 3.20 7.49 -13.24
C ASP A 197 1.81 7.24 -13.88
N SER A 198 1.61 6.07 -14.51
CA SER A 198 0.30 5.63 -15.03
C SER A 198 -0.73 5.42 -13.92
N ILE A 199 -0.38 4.66 -12.87
CA ILE A 199 -1.26 4.42 -11.71
C ILE A 199 -1.70 5.74 -11.08
N ILE A 200 -0.77 6.66 -10.83
CA ILE A 200 -1.08 7.99 -10.25
C ILE A 200 -2.05 8.75 -11.15
N ALA A 201 -1.84 8.75 -12.47
CA ALA A 201 -2.72 9.42 -13.40
C ALA A 201 -4.14 8.82 -13.41
N THR A 202 -4.24 7.49 -13.39
CA THR A 202 -5.52 6.76 -13.33
C THR A 202 -6.27 7.07 -12.04
N MET A 203 -5.62 6.97 -10.88
CA MET A 203 -6.25 7.23 -9.60
C MET A 203 -6.69 8.70 -9.48
N ARG A 204 -5.89 9.64 -9.99
CA ARG A 204 -6.29 11.06 -10.02
C ARG A 204 -7.56 11.27 -10.84
N LYS A 205 -7.66 10.66 -12.02
CA LYS A 205 -8.87 10.74 -12.85
C LYS A 205 -10.06 10.09 -12.15
N HIS A 206 -9.87 8.91 -11.55
CA HIS A 206 -10.93 8.19 -10.86
C HIS A 206 -11.50 8.98 -9.68
N ILE A 207 -10.65 9.59 -8.85
CA ILE A 207 -11.08 10.45 -7.73
C ILE A 207 -11.79 11.73 -8.20
N GLN A 208 -11.44 12.23 -9.39
CA GLN A 208 -12.06 13.43 -9.98
C GLN A 208 -13.36 13.13 -10.72
N SER A 209 -13.69 11.85 -10.96
CA SER A 209 -14.95 11.44 -11.56
C SER A 209 -16.11 11.67 -10.57
N PRO A 210 -17.31 12.08 -11.04
CA PRO A 210 -18.48 12.26 -10.17
C PRO A 210 -18.83 10.97 -9.44
N GLU A 211 -19.30 11.08 -8.19
CA GLU A 211 -19.65 9.98 -7.26
C GLU A 211 -20.73 9.00 -7.78
N GLU A 212 -21.37 9.24 -8.93
CA GLU A 212 -22.49 8.45 -9.48
C GLU A 212 -22.09 7.04 -9.99
N LEU A 213 -20.86 6.59 -9.75
CA LEU A 213 -20.35 5.30 -10.22
C LEU A 213 -20.00 4.30 -9.10
N PHE A 214 -20.35 4.60 -7.85
CA PHE A 214 -20.16 3.71 -6.69
C PHE A 214 -21.46 3.00 -6.26
#